data_AF-A0A239KP39-F1
#
_entry.id   AF-A0A239KP39-F1
#
_cell.length_a   1.000
_cell.length_b   1.000
_cell.length_c   1.000
_cell.angle_alpha   90.00
_cell.angle_beta   90.00
_cell.angle_gamma   90.00
#
_symmetry.space_group_name_H-M   'P 1'
#
loop_
_entity.id
_entity.type
_entity.pdbx_description
1 polymer ?
#
loop_
_entity_poly.entity_id
_entity_poly.type
_entity_poly.pdbx_seq_one_letter_code
_entity_poly.pdbx_strand_id
1 'polypeptide(L)'
;MKLNDLKSAIKIKWNSFDIVLESSSWDITTKFDVGPNDFLNFAKDDYITKDTKGLIGALSNSKYAIDCQVDWIISYLGYDYLNFNDKKYPQVKVLINDFETSIDVHKDSSIKLRFIQSLELAPIFLISKIRAIRNKLEHEYMLLNVSEVREAIEVAELFINATQNIIVNKLSNDCYFGNSYNEDNGTWLSPYAEVSFNPFHNDSNRLNIKWGYQSMELMPIDDGYIFFIKSMMTQDFSYLVKAFGDKIHKEYVKYTFKAF
;
A
#
# COMPACT_ATOMS: atom_id res chain seq x y z
N MET A 1 0.99 -19.73 -15.49
CA MET A 1 0.76 -18.87 -16.66
C MET A 1 1.31 -17.49 -16.32
N LYS A 2 2.05 -16.81 -17.21
CA LYS A 2 2.54 -15.45 -16.93
C LYS A 2 1.48 -14.41 -17.30
N LEU A 3 1.56 -13.20 -16.76
CA LEU A 3 0.61 -12.11 -17.08
C LEU A 3 0.54 -11.77 -18.58
N ASN A 4 1.65 -11.91 -19.31
CA ASN A 4 1.65 -11.70 -20.76
C ASN A 4 0.81 -12.75 -21.51
N ASP A 5 0.80 -13.99 -21.01
CA ASP A 5 -0.05 -15.05 -21.56
C ASP A 5 -1.52 -14.75 -21.23
N LEU A 6 -1.80 -14.27 -20.01
CA LEU A 6 -3.13 -13.83 -19.59
C LEU A 6 -3.68 -12.72 -20.47
N LYS A 7 -2.87 -11.68 -20.71
CA LYS A 7 -3.21 -10.57 -21.59
C LYS A 7 -3.66 -11.05 -22.97
N SER A 8 -2.90 -12.00 -23.52
CA SER A 8 -3.17 -12.59 -24.84
C SER A 8 -4.45 -13.43 -24.84
N ALA A 9 -4.81 -14.03 -23.71
CA ALA A 9 -6.00 -14.84 -23.54
C ALA A 9 -7.29 -13.99 -23.36
N ILE A 10 -7.28 -13.00 -22.48
CA ILE A 10 -8.49 -12.22 -22.14
C ILE A 10 -8.84 -11.22 -23.26
N LYS A 11 -7.89 -10.75 -24.09
CA LYS A 11 -8.17 -9.84 -25.24
C LYS A 11 -8.89 -8.53 -24.89
N ILE A 12 -8.65 -8.00 -23.69
CA ILE A 12 -9.16 -6.68 -23.28
C ILE A 12 -8.55 -5.59 -24.16
N LYS A 13 -9.38 -4.63 -24.60
CA LYS A 13 -8.91 -3.37 -25.21
C LYS A 13 -8.33 -2.43 -24.14
N TRP A 14 -7.00 -2.46 -23.96
CA TRP A 14 -6.30 -1.71 -22.91
C TRP A 14 -6.28 -0.18 -23.08
N ASN A 15 -6.78 0.35 -24.19
CA ASN A 15 -6.96 1.79 -24.40
C ASN A 15 -8.35 2.29 -23.99
N SER A 16 -9.32 1.40 -23.75
CA SER A 16 -10.70 1.73 -23.36
C SER A 16 -11.39 0.54 -22.69
N PHE A 17 -11.60 0.61 -21.38
CA PHE A 17 -12.26 -0.45 -20.60
C PHE A 17 -13.11 0.12 -19.46
N ASP A 18 -14.03 -0.70 -18.96
CA ASP A 18 -14.84 -0.39 -17.78
C ASP A 18 -14.18 -0.96 -16.53
N ILE A 19 -14.43 -0.34 -15.38
CA ILE A 19 -14.03 -0.80 -14.04
C ILE A 19 -15.27 -0.88 -13.15
N VAL A 20 -15.42 -1.97 -12.43
CA VAL A 20 -16.38 -2.12 -11.33
C VAL A 20 -15.62 -2.56 -10.08
N LEU A 21 -15.91 -1.90 -8.96
CA LEU A 21 -15.37 -2.26 -7.65
C LEU A 21 -16.51 -2.84 -6.82
N GLU A 22 -16.34 -4.07 -6.36
CA GLU A 22 -17.33 -4.76 -5.52
C GLU A 22 -16.73 -4.97 -4.12
N SER A 23 -17.43 -4.52 -3.08
CA SER A 23 -16.99 -4.70 -1.71
C SER A 23 -16.87 -6.17 -1.36
N SER A 24 -15.69 -6.56 -0.87
CA SER A 24 -15.40 -7.88 -0.33
C SER A 24 -15.10 -7.79 1.16
N SER A 25 -15.27 -8.90 1.89
CA SER A 25 -14.96 -8.96 3.32
C SER A 25 -13.49 -9.32 3.54
N TRP A 26 -12.81 -8.55 4.38
CA TRP A 26 -11.37 -8.74 4.60
C TRP A 26 -10.99 -8.71 6.06
N ASP A 27 -9.93 -9.46 6.35
CA ASP A 27 -9.26 -9.45 7.63
C ASP A 27 -8.09 -8.46 7.59
N ILE A 28 -8.04 -7.59 8.59
CA ILE A 28 -7.00 -6.59 8.82
C ILE A 28 -6.10 -6.98 10.02
N THR A 29 -6.19 -8.23 10.50
CA THR A 29 -5.42 -8.67 11.65
C THR A 29 -3.91 -8.52 11.41
N THR A 30 -3.24 -7.96 12.42
CA THR A 30 -1.78 -7.94 12.46
C THR A 30 -1.27 -9.31 12.85
N LYS A 31 -0.28 -9.83 12.11
CA LYS A 31 0.41 -11.09 12.45
C LYS A 31 1.53 -10.89 13.49
N PHE A 32 1.65 -9.70 14.07
CA PHE A 32 2.71 -9.37 15.03
C PHE A 32 2.24 -9.61 16.46
N ASP A 33 3.13 -10.17 17.28
CA ASP A 33 2.88 -10.37 18.73
C ASP A 33 2.68 -9.04 19.47
N VAL A 34 3.39 -8.00 19.03
CA VAL A 34 3.24 -6.62 19.50
C VAL A 34 3.06 -5.74 18.25
N GLY A 35 1.88 -5.13 18.13
CA GLY A 35 1.48 -4.38 16.96
C GLY A 35 1.73 -2.87 17.06
N PRO A 36 1.41 -2.13 15.99
CA PRO A 36 1.59 -0.67 15.95
C PRO A 36 0.82 0.06 17.06
N ASN A 37 -0.42 -0.39 17.32
CA ASN A 37 -1.28 0.19 18.35
C ASN A 37 -0.77 -0.09 19.78
N ASP A 38 -0.08 -1.21 20.00
CA ASP A 38 0.50 -1.52 21.32
C ASP A 38 1.65 -0.55 21.62
N PHE A 39 2.56 -0.35 20.66
CA PHE A 39 3.62 0.66 20.80
C PHE A 39 3.06 2.08 20.96
N LEU A 40 1.99 2.43 20.24
CA LEU A 40 1.32 3.72 20.42
C LEU A 40 0.77 3.87 21.85
N ASN A 41 0.17 2.82 22.40
CA ASN A 41 -0.33 2.82 23.78
C ASN A 41 0.81 2.94 24.79
N PHE A 42 1.91 2.20 24.60
CA PHE A 42 3.11 2.35 25.44
C PHE A 42 3.66 3.78 25.39
N ALA A 43 3.63 4.42 24.22
CA ALA A 43 4.06 5.81 24.08
C ALA A 43 3.18 6.78 24.88
N LYS A 44 1.86 6.58 24.83
CA LYS A 44 0.88 7.36 25.59
C LYS A 44 1.06 7.15 27.10
N ASP A 45 1.30 5.92 27.53
CA ASP A 45 1.52 5.57 28.93
C ASP A 45 2.81 6.20 29.48
N ASP A 46 3.93 6.07 28.77
CA ASP A 46 5.21 6.68 29.15
C ASP A 46 5.12 8.21 29.24
N TYR A 47 4.31 8.83 28.38
CA TYR A 47 4.11 10.28 28.36
C TYR A 47 3.39 10.81 29.61
N ILE A 48 2.63 9.96 30.33
CA ILE A 48 1.93 10.37 31.57
C ILE A 48 2.92 10.80 32.65
N THR A 49 4.06 10.12 32.79
CA THR A 49 5.05 10.38 33.85
C THR A 49 5.74 11.75 33.68
N LYS A 50 5.92 12.21 32.44
CA LYS A 50 6.53 13.50 32.06
C LYS A 50 7.93 13.77 32.64
N ASP A 51 8.58 12.78 33.23
CA ASP A 51 9.99 12.86 33.60
C ASP A 51 10.88 12.51 32.40
N THR A 52 12.19 12.68 32.54
CA THR A 52 13.16 12.39 31.48
C THR A 52 12.98 10.98 30.91
N LYS A 53 12.75 9.98 31.77
CA LYS A 53 12.58 8.60 31.36
C LYS A 53 11.30 8.40 30.54
N GLY A 54 10.18 8.93 31.02
CA GLY A 54 8.89 8.87 30.35
C GLY A 54 8.90 9.61 29.01
N LEU A 55 9.55 10.76 28.92
CA LEU A 55 9.68 11.48 27.64
C LEU A 55 10.53 10.72 26.61
N ILE A 56 11.62 10.10 27.04
CA ILE A 56 12.45 9.23 26.18
C ILE A 56 11.67 7.98 25.76
N GLY A 57 10.95 7.35 26.69
CA GLY A 57 10.11 6.18 26.43
C GLY A 57 9.01 6.49 25.43
N ALA A 58 8.28 7.58 25.65
CA ALA A 58 7.21 8.05 24.77
C ALA A 58 7.69 8.31 23.34
N LEU A 59 8.83 8.98 23.18
CA LEU A 59 9.42 9.23 21.86
C LEU A 59 9.88 7.94 21.19
N SER A 60 10.52 7.04 21.93
CA SER A 60 10.98 5.73 21.44
C SER A 60 9.82 4.86 20.97
N ASN A 61 8.77 4.77 21.78
CA ASN A 61 7.57 4.00 21.48
C ASN A 61 6.76 4.62 20.33
N SER A 62 6.73 5.94 20.20
CA SER A 62 6.12 6.60 19.02
C SER A 62 6.85 6.21 17.72
N LYS A 63 8.19 6.16 17.76
CA LYS A 63 8.99 5.67 16.63
C LYS A 63 8.70 4.19 16.34
N TYR A 64 8.70 3.34 17.36
CA TYR A 64 8.40 1.92 17.18
C TYR A 64 7.00 1.70 16.60
N ALA A 65 6.01 2.49 17.02
CA ALA A 65 4.66 2.44 16.47
C ALA A 65 4.66 2.73 14.96
N ILE A 66 5.40 3.77 14.52
CA ILE A 66 5.54 4.13 13.11
C ILE A 66 6.29 3.05 12.32
N ASP A 67 7.47 2.62 12.79
CA ASP A 67 8.27 1.61 12.10
C ASP A 67 7.51 0.27 12.02
N CYS A 68 6.80 -0.11 13.08
CA CYS A 68 5.93 -1.29 13.11
C CYS A 68 4.75 -1.15 12.14
N GLN A 69 4.14 0.04 12.04
CA GLN A 69 3.07 0.28 11.06
C GLN A 69 3.59 0.18 9.63
N VAL A 70 4.77 0.71 9.34
CA VAL A 70 5.42 0.57 8.02
C VAL A 70 5.63 -0.90 7.67
N ASP A 71 6.12 -1.70 8.62
CA ASP A 71 6.36 -3.12 8.44
C ASP A 71 5.07 -3.92 8.32
N TRP A 72 4.03 -3.54 9.07
CA TRP A 72 2.70 -4.09 8.95
C TRP A 72 2.13 -3.84 7.56
N ILE A 73 2.23 -2.61 7.02
CA ILE A 73 1.76 -2.31 5.65
C ILE A 73 2.47 -3.19 4.63
N ILE A 74 3.79 -3.29 4.71
CA ILE A 74 4.59 -4.07 3.76
C ILE A 74 4.20 -5.55 3.82
N SER A 75 4.09 -6.10 5.03
CA SER A 75 3.64 -7.47 5.28
C SER A 75 2.22 -7.70 4.78
N TYR A 76 1.30 -6.76 5.07
CA TYR A 76 -0.08 -6.80 4.64
C TYR A 76 -0.16 -6.83 3.12
N LEU A 77 0.63 -6.03 2.40
CA LEU A 77 0.72 -6.07 0.94
C LEU A 77 1.45 -7.32 0.39
N GLY A 78 1.67 -8.34 1.22
CA GLY A 78 2.24 -9.64 0.86
C GLY A 78 3.76 -9.70 0.86
N TYR A 79 4.46 -8.58 1.03
CA TYR A 79 5.92 -8.54 0.95
C TYR A 79 6.58 -9.02 2.24
N ASP A 80 7.78 -9.57 2.12
CA ASP A 80 8.63 -9.88 3.25
C ASP A 80 9.25 -8.58 3.80
N TYR A 81 8.66 -8.05 4.87
CA TYR A 81 9.06 -6.80 5.49
C TYR A 81 10.49 -6.86 6.09
N LEU A 82 10.96 -8.02 6.53
CA LEU A 82 12.30 -8.18 7.10
C LEU A 82 13.39 -8.05 6.03
N ASN A 83 13.12 -8.59 4.84
CA ASN A 83 14.07 -8.58 3.72
C ASN A 83 13.63 -7.65 2.57
N PHE A 84 12.86 -6.60 2.86
CA PHE A 84 12.34 -5.68 1.85
C PHE A 84 13.43 -4.78 1.25
N ASN A 85 13.82 -5.04 0.01
CA ASN A 85 14.83 -4.27 -0.71
C ASN A 85 14.64 -4.33 -2.24
N ASP A 86 15.33 -3.45 -2.97
CA ASP A 86 15.21 -3.32 -4.42
C ASP A 86 15.82 -4.47 -5.23
N LYS A 87 16.71 -5.27 -4.64
CA LYS A 87 17.23 -6.49 -5.29
C LYS A 87 16.19 -7.60 -5.27
N LYS A 88 15.46 -7.73 -4.16
CA LYS A 88 14.38 -8.72 -4.01
C LYS A 88 13.12 -8.31 -4.78
N TYR A 89 12.80 -7.01 -4.78
CA TYR A 89 11.61 -6.44 -5.42
C TYR A 89 11.97 -5.30 -6.39
N PRO A 90 12.60 -5.58 -7.55
CA PRO A 90 13.05 -4.55 -8.49
C PRO A 90 11.91 -3.65 -9.01
N GLN A 91 10.71 -4.21 -9.18
CA GLN A 91 9.48 -3.51 -9.58
C GLN A 91 9.05 -2.43 -8.59
N VAL A 92 9.36 -2.58 -7.30
CA VAL A 92 9.13 -1.53 -6.29
C VAL A 92 10.01 -0.32 -6.60
N LYS A 93 11.28 -0.54 -6.97
CA LYS A 93 12.18 0.55 -7.35
C LYS A 93 11.71 1.27 -8.61
N VAL A 94 11.19 0.54 -9.59
CA VAL A 94 10.59 1.13 -10.79
C VAL A 94 9.42 2.03 -10.41
N LEU A 95 8.47 1.54 -9.60
CA LEU A 95 7.33 2.34 -9.13
C LEU A 95 7.79 3.60 -8.37
N ILE A 96 8.74 3.46 -7.45
CA ILE A 96 9.28 4.60 -6.69
C ILE A 96 9.88 5.62 -7.66
N ASN A 97 10.79 5.21 -8.54
CA ASN A 97 11.44 6.14 -9.46
C ASN A 97 10.44 6.86 -10.39
N ASP A 98 9.42 6.14 -10.88
CA ASP A 98 8.33 6.73 -11.68
C ASP A 98 7.61 7.84 -10.89
N PHE A 99 7.24 7.56 -9.63
CA PHE A 99 6.56 8.50 -8.75
C PHE A 99 7.42 9.74 -8.41
N GLU A 100 8.71 9.53 -8.13
CA GLU A 100 9.64 10.60 -7.76
C GLU A 100 10.11 11.46 -8.94
N THR A 101 9.84 11.04 -10.18
CA THR A 101 10.13 11.87 -11.35
C THR A 101 9.16 13.06 -11.45
N SER A 102 7.95 12.90 -10.92
CA SER A 102 6.90 13.93 -11.00
C SER A 102 6.81 14.86 -9.77
N ILE A 103 7.56 14.59 -8.70
CA ILE A 103 7.39 15.25 -7.40
C ILE A 103 8.75 15.40 -6.71
N ASP A 104 9.01 16.58 -6.11
CA ASP A 104 10.17 16.76 -5.23
C ASP A 104 9.94 16.00 -3.91
N VAL A 105 10.71 14.93 -3.72
CA VAL A 105 10.60 14.06 -2.54
C VAL A 105 11.94 13.88 -1.86
N HIS A 106 11.87 13.46 -0.60
CA HIS A 106 13.01 13.10 0.22
C HIS A 106 13.62 11.75 -0.17
N LYS A 107 14.48 11.74 -1.20
CA LYS A 107 15.14 10.53 -1.73
C LYS A 107 16.09 9.82 -0.75
N ASP A 108 16.48 10.51 0.31
CA ASP A 108 17.30 10.04 1.42
C ASP A 108 16.53 9.21 2.46
N SER A 109 15.21 9.07 2.29
CA SER A 109 14.38 8.20 3.13
C SER A 109 14.65 6.71 2.85
N SER A 110 14.31 5.84 3.81
CA SER A 110 14.38 4.39 3.62
C SER A 110 13.48 3.94 2.44
N ILE A 111 13.86 2.85 1.78
CA ILE A 111 13.06 2.29 0.67
C ILE A 111 11.63 1.96 1.09
N LYS A 112 11.43 1.55 2.35
CA LYS A 112 10.10 1.25 2.92
C LYS A 112 9.20 2.49 2.97
N LEU A 113 9.72 3.62 3.44
CA LEU A 113 8.97 4.88 3.49
C LEU A 113 8.69 5.42 2.09
N ARG A 114 9.70 5.37 1.20
CA ARG A 114 9.55 5.77 -0.21
C ARG A 114 8.53 4.90 -0.93
N PHE A 115 8.48 3.61 -0.60
CA PHE A 115 7.48 2.70 -1.14
C PHE A 115 6.06 3.07 -0.72
N ILE A 116 5.81 3.27 0.58
CA ILE A 116 4.51 3.71 1.11
C ILE A 116 4.09 5.05 0.49
N GLN A 117 5.04 5.98 0.35
CA GLN A 117 4.82 7.26 -0.30
C GLN A 117 4.48 7.09 -1.78
N SER A 118 5.16 6.20 -2.50
CA SER A 118 4.87 5.90 -3.92
C SER A 118 3.52 5.23 -4.13
N LEU A 119 2.93 4.64 -3.08
CA LEU A 119 1.55 4.15 -3.07
C LEU A 119 0.53 5.23 -2.70
N GLU A 120 0.99 6.44 -2.37
CA GLU A 120 0.16 7.57 -1.91
C GLU A 120 -0.64 7.26 -0.64
N LEU A 121 -0.13 6.34 0.18
CA LEU A 121 -0.71 5.96 1.48
C LEU A 121 -0.52 7.01 2.55
N ALA A 122 0.58 7.77 2.47
CA ALA A 122 0.94 8.79 3.43
C ALA A 122 1.42 10.04 2.71
N PRO A 123 0.92 11.24 3.08
CA PRO A 123 1.38 12.49 2.50
C PRO A 123 2.88 12.72 2.75
N ILE A 124 3.53 13.41 1.82
CA ILE A 124 4.96 13.78 1.90
C ILE A 124 5.29 14.43 3.25
N PHE A 125 4.45 15.36 3.71
CA PHE A 125 4.62 16.04 4.99
C PHE A 125 4.66 15.07 6.18
N LEU A 126 3.82 14.04 6.18
CA LEU A 126 3.78 13.06 7.26
C LEU A 126 5.07 12.23 7.27
N ILE A 127 5.58 11.86 6.09
CA ILE A 127 6.90 11.22 5.96
C ILE A 127 8.00 12.13 6.48
N SER A 128 8.00 13.43 6.15
CA SER A 128 8.99 14.39 6.66
C SER A 128 8.97 14.48 8.19
N LYS A 129 7.78 14.46 8.81
CA LYS A 129 7.63 14.45 10.29
C LYS A 129 8.15 13.17 10.91
N ILE A 130 7.82 12.01 10.34
CA ILE A 130 8.34 10.70 10.78
C ILE A 130 9.87 10.69 10.75
N ARG A 131 10.49 11.22 9.69
CA ARG A 131 11.95 11.33 9.58
C ARG A 131 12.55 12.22 10.65
N ALA A 132 11.93 13.37 10.91
CA ALA A 132 12.40 14.28 11.95
C ALA A 132 12.39 13.61 13.34
N ILE A 133 11.34 12.86 13.66
CA ILE A 133 11.24 12.07 14.91
C ILE A 133 12.40 11.07 15.01
N ARG A 134 12.67 10.33 13.93
CA ARG A 134 13.74 9.33 13.88
C ARG A 134 15.13 9.95 14.04
N ASN A 135 15.44 11.00 13.27
CA ASN A 135 16.74 11.67 13.32
C ASN A 135 17.06 12.21 14.72
N LYS A 136 16.07 12.84 15.37
CA LYS A 136 16.21 13.39 16.72
C LYS A 136 16.59 12.32 17.76
N LEU A 137 15.99 11.14 17.67
CA LEU A 137 16.22 10.05 18.62
C LEU A 137 17.48 9.23 18.29
N GLU A 138 17.75 8.94 17.02
CA GLU A 138 18.82 8.02 16.59
C GLU A 138 20.19 8.70 16.46
N HIS A 139 20.24 10.00 16.19
CA HIS A 139 21.48 10.68 15.79
C HIS A 139 21.79 11.93 16.61
N GLU A 140 20.77 12.64 17.07
CA GLU A 140 20.97 13.89 17.80
C GLU A 140 21.01 13.67 19.32
N TYR A 141 20.50 12.53 19.82
CA TYR A 141 20.45 12.19 21.25
C TYR A 141 19.87 13.31 22.14
N MET A 142 18.98 14.14 21.58
CA MET A 142 18.47 15.33 22.24
C MET A 142 17.22 15.03 23.07
N LEU A 143 17.19 15.57 24.29
CA LEU A 143 15.99 15.57 25.12
C LEU A 143 14.99 16.58 24.54
N LEU A 144 13.92 16.06 23.94
CA LEU A 144 12.83 16.88 23.42
C LEU A 144 11.98 17.42 24.57
N ASN A 145 11.40 18.60 24.33
CA ASN A 145 10.45 19.14 25.29
C ASN A 145 9.12 18.37 25.22
N VAL A 146 8.30 18.53 26.26
CA VAL A 146 7.00 17.85 26.40
C VAL A 146 6.10 18.04 25.16
N SER A 147 6.11 19.22 24.54
CA SER A 147 5.28 19.51 23.36
C SER A 147 5.74 18.74 22.12
N GLU A 148 7.05 18.62 21.91
CA GLU A 148 7.60 17.87 20.79
C GLU A 148 7.38 16.36 20.94
N VAL A 149 7.48 15.84 22.16
CA VAL A 149 7.16 14.43 22.43
C VAL A 149 5.68 14.15 22.17
N ARG A 150 4.80 15.05 22.59
CA ARG A 150 3.37 14.96 22.27
C ARG A 150 3.11 14.96 20.76
N GLU A 151 3.78 15.85 20.02
CA GLU A 151 3.66 15.90 18.55
C GLU A 151 4.07 14.56 17.93
N ALA A 152 5.12 13.91 18.44
CA ALA A 152 5.54 12.60 17.94
C ALA A 152 4.46 11.51 18.14
N ILE A 153 3.79 11.50 19.29
CA ILE A 153 2.67 10.58 19.58
C ILE A 153 1.51 10.85 18.63
N GLU A 154 1.12 12.12 18.45
CA GLU A 154 0.02 12.51 17.58
C GLU A 154 0.31 12.19 16.10
N VAL A 155 1.57 12.34 15.66
CA VAL A 155 2.02 11.93 14.32
C VAL A 155 1.94 10.41 14.15
N ALA A 156 2.36 9.64 15.14
CA ALA A 156 2.28 8.17 15.10
C ALA A 156 0.81 7.70 15.03
N GLU A 157 -0.05 8.27 15.87
CA GLU A 157 -1.48 7.97 15.89
C GLU A 157 -2.16 8.32 14.56
N LEU A 158 -1.90 9.50 14.02
CA LEU A 158 -2.43 9.92 12.73
C LEU A 158 -1.95 8.98 11.61
N PHE A 159 -0.67 8.62 11.60
CA PHE A 159 -0.09 7.73 10.58
C PHE A 159 -0.73 6.35 10.62
N ILE A 160 -0.88 5.74 11.80
CA ILE A 160 -1.52 4.44 11.97
C ILE A 160 -2.97 4.50 11.49
N ASN A 161 -3.77 5.42 12.03
CA ASN A 161 -5.20 5.50 11.73
C ASN A 161 -5.45 5.79 10.25
N ALA A 162 -4.71 6.73 9.66
CA ALA A 162 -4.87 7.10 8.25
C ALA A 162 -4.50 5.93 7.33
N THR A 163 -3.33 5.32 7.53
CA THR A 163 -2.84 4.28 6.61
C THR A 163 -3.66 2.99 6.71
N GLN A 164 -4.06 2.56 7.92
CA GLN A 164 -4.94 1.40 8.08
C GLN A 164 -6.30 1.64 7.42
N ASN A 165 -6.90 2.82 7.63
CA ASN A 165 -8.19 3.15 7.02
C ASN A 165 -8.13 3.18 5.49
N ILE A 166 -7.08 3.78 4.91
CA ILE A 166 -6.89 3.80 3.46
C ILE A 166 -6.74 2.37 2.92
N ILE A 167 -5.89 1.54 3.56
CA ILE A 167 -5.65 0.16 3.12
C ILE A 167 -6.92 -0.65 3.14
N VAL A 168 -7.67 -0.62 4.25
CA VAL A 168 -8.95 -1.33 4.35
C VAL A 168 -9.87 -0.85 3.23
N ASN A 169 -10.15 0.46 3.14
CA ASN A 169 -11.14 0.94 2.18
C ASN A 169 -10.75 0.70 0.71
N LYS A 170 -9.45 0.69 0.37
CA LYS A 170 -8.98 0.53 -1.01
C LYS A 170 -8.81 -0.93 -1.41
N LEU A 171 -8.25 -1.75 -0.52
CA LEU A 171 -8.05 -3.18 -0.79
C LEU A 171 -9.25 -4.02 -0.42
N SER A 172 -10.30 -3.43 0.18
CA SER A 172 -11.52 -4.16 0.49
C SER A 172 -12.46 -4.38 -0.69
N ASN A 173 -11.95 -4.28 -1.93
CA ASN A 173 -12.77 -4.39 -3.12
C ASN A 173 -12.13 -5.36 -4.10
N ASP A 174 -12.98 -6.21 -4.67
CA ASP A 174 -12.64 -6.97 -5.86
C ASP A 174 -12.77 -6.02 -7.06
N CYS A 175 -11.76 -6.05 -7.93
CA CYS A 175 -11.71 -5.19 -9.11
C CYS A 175 -12.06 -6.00 -10.34
N TYR A 176 -13.22 -5.71 -10.92
CA TYR A 176 -13.60 -6.22 -12.21
C TYR A 176 -13.27 -5.21 -13.30
N PHE A 177 -12.75 -5.71 -14.42
CA PHE A 177 -12.41 -4.87 -15.56
C PHE A 177 -12.60 -5.64 -16.86
N GLY A 178 -13.07 -4.95 -17.89
CA GLY A 178 -13.45 -5.57 -19.15
C GLY A 178 -13.92 -4.54 -20.16
N ASN A 179 -14.31 -5.00 -21.34
CA ASN A 179 -14.68 -4.06 -22.41
C ASN A 179 -16.13 -3.61 -22.41
N SER A 180 -17.01 -4.29 -21.67
CA SER A 180 -18.42 -3.92 -21.60
C SER A 180 -19.05 -4.46 -20.32
N TYR A 181 -19.49 -3.55 -19.48
CA TYR A 181 -20.37 -3.84 -18.33
C TYR A 181 -21.78 -3.33 -18.59
N ASN A 182 -22.79 -4.16 -18.26
CA ASN A 182 -24.19 -3.79 -18.35
C ASN A 182 -24.71 -3.36 -16.97
N GLU A 183 -24.88 -2.05 -16.79
CA GLU A 183 -25.36 -1.45 -15.54
C GLU A 183 -26.84 -1.76 -15.25
N ASP A 184 -27.64 -2.08 -16.26
CA ASP A 184 -29.08 -2.35 -16.06
C ASP A 184 -29.33 -3.66 -15.30
N ASN A 185 -28.41 -4.62 -15.41
CA ASN A 185 -28.55 -5.94 -14.80
C ASN A 185 -27.32 -6.39 -14.00
N GLY A 186 -26.31 -5.54 -13.87
CA GLY A 186 -25.09 -5.80 -13.11
C GLY A 186 -24.20 -6.91 -13.68
N THR A 187 -24.14 -7.07 -15.02
CA THR A 187 -23.41 -8.20 -15.64
C THR A 187 -22.29 -7.78 -16.59
N TRP A 188 -21.23 -8.57 -16.61
CA TRP A 188 -20.12 -8.41 -17.55
C TRP A 188 -20.34 -9.18 -18.85
N LEU A 189 -20.08 -8.52 -19.98
CA LEU A 189 -19.93 -9.19 -21.27
C LEU A 189 -18.45 -9.52 -21.49
N SER A 190 -18.15 -10.76 -21.88
CA SER A 190 -16.78 -11.13 -22.21
C SER A 190 -16.22 -10.26 -23.34
N PRO A 191 -14.96 -9.82 -23.25
CA PRO A 191 -13.98 -10.22 -22.23
C PRO A 191 -13.96 -9.35 -20.97
N TYR A 192 -13.77 -10.00 -19.83
CA TYR A 192 -13.52 -9.36 -18.53
C TYR A 192 -12.63 -10.24 -17.64
N ALA A 193 -12.05 -9.65 -16.61
CA ALA A 193 -11.37 -10.34 -15.52
C ALA A 193 -11.75 -9.71 -14.18
N GLU A 194 -11.54 -10.49 -13.13
CA GLU A 194 -11.68 -10.12 -11.73
C GLU A 194 -10.30 -10.22 -11.08
N VAL A 195 -9.91 -9.20 -10.31
CA VAL A 195 -8.73 -9.24 -9.44
C VAL A 195 -9.19 -9.05 -8.01
N SER A 196 -8.92 -10.04 -7.16
CA SER A 196 -9.21 -9.98 -5.72
C SER A 196 -7.91 -10.01 -4.93
N PHE A 197 -7.78 -9.14 -3.94
CA PHE A 197 -6.61 -9.12 -3.06
C PHE A 197 -6.84 -10.04 -1.87
N ASN A 198 -6.27 -11.25 -1.87
CA ASN A 198 -6.53 -12.27 -0.85
C ASN A 198 -5.52 -12.21 0.32
N PRO A 199 -5.91 -11.76 1.54
CA PRO A 199 -5.08 -11.74 2.71
C PRO A 199 -5.12 -13.04 3.52
N PHE A 200 -5.94 -14.02 3.12
CA PHE A 200 -6.18 -15.25 3.88
C PHE A 200 -5.19 -16.38 3.55
N HIS A 201 -4.07 -16.05 2.90
CA HIS A 201 -3.02 -17.03 2.68
C HIS A 201 -2.12 -17.16 3.91
N ASN A 202 -1.84 -18.41 4.29
CA ASN A 202 -1.06 -18.74 5.48
C ASN A 202 0.33 -18.05 5.47
N ASP A 203 1.01 -18.08 4.32
CA ASP A 203 2.41 -17.63 4.21
C ASP A 203 2.56 -16.14 3.86
N SER A 204 1.76 -15.63 2.91
CA SER A 204 1.83 -14.23 2.43
C SER A 204 0.60 -13.90 1.59
N ASN A 205 0.16 -12.65 1.66
CA ASN A 205 -1.01 -12.16 0.93
C ASN A 205 -0.73 -12.11 -0.59
N ARG A 206 -1.75 -12.43 -1.40
CA ARG A 206 -1.61 -12.63 -2.85
C ARG A 206 -2.75 -11.96 -3.61
N LEU A 207 -2.56 -11.76 -4.91
CA LEU A 207 -3.66 -11.39 -5.80
C LEU A 207 -4.15 -12.66 -6.49
N ASN A 208 -5.46 -12.85 -6.54
CA ASN A 208 -6.10 -13.84 -7.39
C ASN A 208 -6.69 -13.12 -8.60
N ILE A 209 -6.38 -13.61 -9.80
CA ILE A 209 -6.97 -13.13 -11.04
C ILE A 209 -7.82 -14.23 -11.64
N LYS A 210 -9.10 -13.96 -11.88
CA LYS A 210 -10.05 -14.89 -12.52
C LYS A 210 -10.52 -14.35 -13.86
N TRP A 211 -10.70 -15.25 -14.83
CA TRP A 211 -11.30 -14.94 -16.13
C TRP A 211 -12.02 -16.19 -16.66
N GLY A 212 -13.33 -16.07 -16.91
CA GLY A 212 -14.16 -17.24 -17.22
C GLY A 212 -14.04 -18.31 -16.14
N TYR A 213 -13.64 -19.52 -16.51
CA TYR A 213 -13.44 -20.66 -15.59
C TYR A 213 -11.97 -20.86 -15.17
N GLN A 214 -11.09 -19.92 -15.50
CA GLN A 214 -9.67 -20.00 -15.22
C GLN A 214 -9.27 -19.00 -14.12
N SER A 215 -8.20 -19.32 -13.39
CA SER A 215 -7.62 -18.43 -12.40
C SER A 215 -6.10 -18.56 -12.33
N MET A 216 -5.46 -17.53 -11.78
CA MET A 216 -4.05 -17.54 -11.44
C MET A 216 -3.78 -16.68 -10.21
N GLU A 217 -2.72 -17.00 -9.48
CA GLU A 217 -2.23 -16.16 -8.39
C GLU A 217 -1.03 -15.34 -8.83
N LEU A 218 -0.90 -14.13 -8.26
CA LEU A 218 0.31 -13.34 -8.30
C LEU A 218 0.83 -13.13 -6.88
N MET A 219 2.13 -13.32 -6.74
CA MET A 219 2.91 -13.02 -5.56
C MET A 219 3.63 -11.67 -5.71
N PRO A 220 4.07 -11.05 -4.61
CA PRO A 220 4.78 -9.77 -4.68
C PRO A 220 6.06 -9.77 -5.52
N ILE A 221 6.65 -10.94 -5.77
CA ILE A 221 7.84 -11.08 -6.63
C ILE A 221 7.48 -10.94 -8.11
N ASP A 222 6.25 -11.28 -8.48
CA ASP A 222 5.82 -11.37 -9.87
C ASP A 222 5.72 -9.98 -10.50
N ASP A 223 6.13 -9.90 -11.77
CA ASP A 223 5.94 -8.73 -12.60
C ASP A 223 4.45 -8.34 -12.57
N GLY A 224 4.15 -7.05 -12.50
CA GLY A 224 2.77 -6.57 -12.51
C GLY A 224 2.06 -6.55 -11.16
N TYR A 225 2.42 -7.40 -10.19
CA TYR A 225 1.79 -7.42 -8.86
C TYR A 225 1.72 -6.02 -8.24
N ILE A 226 2.85 -5.31 -8.23
CA ILE A 226 2.92 -3.98 -7.63
C ILE A 226 2.04 -2.95 -8.34
N PHE A 227 1.86 -3.08 -9.66
CA PHE A 227 1.05 -2.13 -10.42
C PHE A 227 -0.44 -2.36 -10.21
N PHE A 228 -0.87 -3.60 -9.91
CA PHE A 228 -2.22 -3.85 -9.39
C PHE A 228 -2.43 -3.20 -8.04
N ILE A 229 -1.51 -3.42 -7.08
CA ILE A 229 -1.59 -2.77 -5.77
C ILE A 229 -1.66 -1.25 -5.93
N LYS A 230 -0.79 -0.65 -6.76
CA LYS A 230 -0.82 0.78 -7.05
C LYS A 230 -2.16 1.22 -7.63
N SER A 231 -2.72 0.47 -8.59
CA SER A 231 -4.02 0.76 -9.20
C SER A 231 -5.13 0.80 -8.16
N MET A 232 -5.19 -0.19 -7.27
CA MET A 232 -6.20 -0.27 -6.22
C MET A 232 -6.04 0.86 -5.19
N MET A 233 -4.81 1.08 -4.71
CA MET A 233 -4.53 2.09 -3.69
C MET A 233 -4.89 3.51 -4.15
N THR A 234 -4.56 3.83 -5.41
CA THR A 234 -4.80 5.17 -5.97
C THR A 234 -6.09 5.32 -6.74
N GLN A 235 -6.75 4.21 -7.07
CA GLN A 235 -7.85 4.14 -8.05
C GLN A 235 -7.47 4.72 -9.43
N ASP A 236 -6.18 4.72 -9.75
CA ASP A 236 -5.63 5.04 -11.06
C ASP A 236 -5.41 3.74 -11.86
N PHE A 237 -6.44 3.33 -12.59
CA PHE A 237 -6.42 2.09 -13.37
C PHE A 237 -5.59 2.16 -14.65
N SER A 238 -4.89 3.27 -14.90
CA SER A 238 -3.82 3.28 -15.92
C SER A 238 -2.63 2.39 -15.53
N TYR A 239 -2.41 2.15 -14.23
CA TYR A 239 -1.40 1.21 -13.76
C TYR A 239 -1.78 -0.25 -14.04
N LEU A 240 -3.07 -0.56 -14.25
CA LEU A 240 -3.50 -1.89 -14.65
C LEU A 240 -2.89 -2.27 -16.01
N VAL A 241 -2.86 -1.31 -16.94
CA VAL A 241 -2.25 -1.47 -18.27
C VAL A 241 -0.76 -1.78 -18.15
N LYS A 242 -0.05 -1.10 -17.22
CA LYS A 242 1.35 -1.42 -16.88
C LYS A 242 1.48 -2.81 -16.23
N ALA A 243 0.53 -3.23 -15.40
CA ALA A 243 0.54 -4.52 -14.73
C ALA A 243 0.56 -5.69 -15.73
N PHE A 244 -0.17 -5.53 -16.84
CA PHE A 244 -0.18 -6.48 -17.95
C PHE A 244 0.95 -6.26 -18.97
N GLY A 245 1.95 -5.42 -18.67
CA GLY A 245 3.12 -5.20 -19.51
C GLY A 245 2.81 -4.50 -20.84
N ASP A 246 1.69 -3.78 -20.97
CA ASP A 246 1.42 -2.95 -22.14
C ASP A 246 2.28 -1.67 -22.11
N LYS A 247 2.56 -1.14 -23.30
CA LYS A 247 3.38 0.06 -23.53
C LYS A 247 2.54 1.30 -23.88
N ILE A 248 1.21 1.21 -23.77
CA ILE A 248 0.33 2.36 -23.96
C ILE A 248 0.69 3.42 -22.91
N HIS A 249 1.01 4.63 -23.37
CA HIS A 249 1.22 5.76 -22.46
C HIS A 249 -0.08 6.10 -21.72
N LYS A 250 0.05 6.45 -20.44
CA LYS A 250 -1.08 6.74 -19.53
C LYS A 250 -2.12 7.70 -20.13
N GLU A 251 -1.70 8.70 -20.88
CA GLU A 251 -2.58 9.69 -21.52
C GLU A 251 -3.57 9.09 -22.55
N TYR A 252 -3.26 7.91 -23.09
CA TYR A 252 -4.14 7.17 -24.03
C TYR A 252 -4.93 6.06 -23.37
N VAL A 253 -4.78 5.85 -22.06
CA VAL A 253 -5.57 4.87 -21.32
C VAL A 253 -6.85 5.55 -20.85
N LYS A 254 -7.99 5.14 -21.42
CA LYS A 254 -9.31 5.57 -20.97
C LYS A 254 -9.97 4.45 -20.20
N TYR A 255 -10.52 4.76 -19.04
CA TYR A 255 -11.36 3.84 -18.29
C TYR A 255 -12.54 4.56 -17.65
N THR A 256 -13.63 3.83 -17.46
CA THR A 256 -14.87 4.37 -16.87
C THR A 256 -15.26 3.54 -15.67
N PHE A 257 -15.49 4.19 -14.53
CA PHE A 257 -16.10 3.53 -13.38
C PHE A 257 -17.59 3.31 -13.65
N LYS A 258 -18.03 2.09 -13.35
CA LYS A 258 -19.41 1.64 -13.46
C LYS A 258 -19.95 1.32 -12.07
N ALA A 259 -21.21 1.65 -11.83
CA ALA A 259 -21.87 1.28 -10.59
C ALA A 259 -22.19 -0.21 -10.62
N PHE A 260 -21.93 -0.92 -9.51
CA PHE A 260 -22.41 -2.29 -9.35
C PHE A 260 -23.93 -2.30 -9.26
#